data_AF-A0A401FZG4-F1
#
_entry.id   AF-A0A401FZG4-F1
#
_cell.length_a   1.000
_cell.length_b   1.000
_cell.length_c   1.000
_cell.angle_alpha   90.00
_cell.angle_beta   90.00
_cell.angle_gamma   90.00
#
_symmetry.space_group_name_H-M   'P 1'
#
loop_
_entity.id
_entity.type
_entity.pdbx_description
1 polymer ?
#
loop_
_entity_poly.entity_id
_entity_poly.type
_entity_poly.pdbx_seq_one_letter_code
_entity_poly.pdbx_strand_id
1 'polypeptide(L)'
;MNLIENTDLDIWLRYVDDLTDGEVPGYTTLDVRLGWRPRDNVGFSLVGRNLLDDSHPEFLMDYIEISNSEVELSIYGKITWHL
;
A
#
# COMPACT_ATOMS: atom_id res chain seq x y z
N MET A 1 -9.53 5.16 -10.71
CA MET A 1 -10.48 6.02 -11.48
C MET A 1 -9.69 6.66 -12.64
N ASN A 2 -10.24 6.77 -13.86
CA ASN A 2 -9.55 7.46 -14.96
C ASN A 2 -9.63 8.98 -14.74
N LEU A 3 -8.49 9.65 -14.58
CA LEU A 3 -8.43 11.08 -14.30
C LEU A 3 -8.28 11.94 -15.57
N ILE A 4 -7.52 11.44 -16.53
CA ILE A 4 -7.19 12.03 -17.85
C ILE A 4 -7.09 10.86 -18.83
N GLU A 5 -7.34 11.08 -20.13
CA GLU A 5 -7.18 10.02 -21.15
C GLU A 5 -5.86 9.26 -20.95
N ASN A 6 -5.98 7.95 -20.68
CA ASN A 6 -4.89 7.01 -20.45
C ASN A 6 -4.12 7.13 -19.12
N THR A 7 -4.66 7.84 -18.12
CA THR A 7 -4.08 7.91 -16.78
C THR A 7 -5.10 7.48 -15.74
N ASP A 8 -4.69 6.55 -14.89
CA ASP A 8 -5.47 6.01 -13.77
C ASP A 8 -4.81 6.45 -12.45
N LEU A 9 -5.61 6.99 -11.53
CA LEU A 9 -5.19 7.17 -10.15
C LEU A 9 -6.11 6.37 -9.25
N ASP A 10 -5.50 5.61 -8.37
CA ASP A 10 -6.18 4.86 -7.34
C ASP A 10 -5.55 5.18 -5.98
N ILE A 11 -6.42 5.46 -4.99
CA ILE A 11 -6.02 5.83 -3.64
C ILE A 11 -6.83 4.97 -2.67
N TRP A 12 -6.17 4.35 -1.72
CA TRP A 12 -6.80 3.64 -0.61
C TRP A 12 -6.29 4.21 0.71
N LEU A 13 -7.22 4.67 1.54
CA LEU A 13 -6.97 5.12 2.90
C LEU A 13 -7.70 4.15 3.84
N ARG A 14 -6.98 3.62 4.84
CA ARG A 14 -7.55 2.76 5.87
C ARG A 14 -7.20 3.33 7.24
N TYR A 15 -8.18 3.34 8.12
CA TYR A 15 -8.00 3.64 9.54
C TYR A 15 -8.47 2.45 10.36
N VAL A 16 -7.69 2.07 11.36
CA VAL A 16 -8.01 1.03 12.34
C VAL A 16 -7.88 1.67 13.73
N ASP A 17 -8.91 1.51 14.55
CA ASP A 17 -8.95 2.04 15.92
C ASP A 17 -8.18 1.13 16.89
N ASP A 18 -7.94 1.60 18.11
CA ASP A 18 -7.21 0.88 19.15
C ASP A 18 -7.87 -0.49 19.46
N LEU A 19 -7.08 -1.56 19.40
CA LEU A 19 -7.54 -2.90 19.78
C LEU A 19 -7.32 -3.12 21.27
N THR A 20 -8.42 -3.02 22.03
CA THR A 20 -8.42 -3.02 23.51
C THR A 20 -7.90 -4.32 24.14
N ASP A 21 -7.90 -5.42 23.39
CA ASP A 21 -7.48 -6.76 23.86
C ASP A 21 -6.01 -7.12 23.53
N GLY A 22 -5.23 -6.23 22.90
CA GLY A 22 -3.92 -6.62 22.35
C GLY A 22 -2.79 -5.59 22.36
N GLU A 23 -2.90 -4.48 23.08
CA GLU A 23 -1.89 -3.38 23.10
C GLU A 23 -1.47 -2.89 21.70
N VAL A 24 -2.30 -3.08 20.68
CA VAL A 24 -2.04 -2.55 19.33
C VAL A 24 -2.72 -1.18 19.23
N PRO A 25 -1.95 -0.09 19.15
CA PRO A 25 -2.51 1.24 18.94
C PRO A 25 -3.15 1.33 17.56
N GLY A 26 -4.16 2.18 17.44
CA GLY A 26 -4.82 2.48 16.18
C GLY A 26 -3.83 3.08 15.18
N TYR A 27 -4.03 2.75 13.91
CA TYR A 27 -3.12 3.14 12.83
C TYR A 27 -3.87 3.55 11.57
N THR A 28 -3.19 4.34 10.73
CA THR A 28 -3.71 4.78 9.44
C THR A 28 -2.75 4.37 8.34
N THR A 29 -3.24 3.71 7.30
CA THR A 29 -2.43 3.37 6.12
C THR A 29 -2.94 4.10 4.88
N LEU A 30 -2.02 4.42 3.99
CA LEU A 30 -2.30 5.04 2.69
C LEU A 30 -1.55 4.32 1.58
N ASP A 31 -2.30 3.83 0.60
CA ASP A 31 -1.77 3.29 -0.64
C ASP A 31 -2.17 4.18 -1.81
N VAL A 32 -1.22 4.43 -2.72
CA VAL A 32 -1.44 5.24 -3.92
C VAL A 32 -0.87 4.52 -5.13
N ARG A 33 -1.63 4.46 -6.22
CA ARG A 33 -1.19 3.96 -7.51
C ARG A 33 -1.49 4.98 -8.60
N LEU A 34 -0.46 5.37 -9.33
CA LEU A 34 -0.56 6.13 -10.57
C LEU A 34 -0.22 5.21 -11.75
N GLY A 35 -1.19 4.98 -12.64
CA GLY A 35 -1.03 4.24 -13.88
C GLY A 35 -1.09 5.16 -15.10
N TRP A 36 -0.27 4.88 -16.11
CA TRP A 36 -0.25 5.62 -17.37
C TRP A 36 -0.06 4.68 -18.56
N ARG A 37 -0.87 4.86 -19.62
CA ARG A 37 -0.91 4.01 -20.81
C ARG A 37 -0.70 4.85 -22.08
N PRO A 38 0.53 5.26 -22.43
CA PRO A 38 0.77 6.10 -23.61
C PRO A 38 0.33 5.47 -24.93
N ARG A 39 0.26 4.14 -24.96
CA ARG A 39 -0.20 3.32 -26.10
C ARG A 39 -0.96 2.12 -25.55
N ASP A 40 -1.83 1.54 -26.34
CA ASP A 40 -2.61 0.35 -25.95
C ASP A 40 -1.73 -0.85 -25.55
N ASN A 41 -0.50 -0.90 -26.07
CA ASN A 41 0.44 -2.00 -25.84
C ASN A 41 1.53 -1.69 -24.81
N VAL A 42 1.56 -0.49 -24.20
CA VAL A 42 2.57 -0.10 -23.19
C VAL A 42 1.89 0.55 -22.00
N GLY A 43 2.18 0.02 -20.81
CA GLY A 43 1.69 0.55 -19.54
C GLY A 43 2.83 0.78 -18.55
N PHE A 44 2.72 1.90 -17.83
CA PHE A 44 3.58 2.27 -16.70
C PHE A 44 2.73 2.39 -15.46
N SER A 45 3.29 2.06 -14.30
CA SER A 45 2.69 2.43 -13.03
C SER A 45 3.74 2.70 -11.96
N LEU A 46 3.44 3.64 -11.09
CA LEU A 46 4.13 3.91 -9.84
C LEU A 46 3.17 3.56 -8.70
N VAL A 47 3.62 2.72 -7.78
CA VAL A 47 2.83 2.25 -6.64
C VAL A 47 3.58 2.59 -5.37
N GLY A 48 2.92 3.29 -4.46
CA GLY A 48 3.33 3.48 -3.08
C GLY A 48 2.36 2.75 -2.16
N ARG A 49 2.88 1.98 -1.21
CA ARG A 49 2.08 1.32 -0.17
C ARG A 49 2.56 1.72 1.22
N ASN A 50 1.62 1.79 2.15
CA ASN A 50 1.87 2.17 3.55
C ASN A 50 2.63 3.50 3.66
N LEU A 51 2.17 4.50 2.91
CA LEU A 51 2.82 5.82 2.81
C LEU A 51 2.65 6.70 4.05
N LEU A 52 1.74 6.34 4.95
CA LEU A 52 1.47 7.04 6.21
C LEU A 52 1.85 6.21 7.44
N ASP A 53 2.51 5.08 7.23
CA ASP A 53 2.78 4.16 8.33
C ASP A 53 3.79 4.79 9.29
N ASP A 54 3.34 5.07 10.51
CA ASP A 54 4.22 5.11 11.68
C ASP A 54 4.55 3.65 11.97
N SER A 55 5.82 3.25 11.97
CA SER A 55 6.23 1.87 12.26
C SER A 55 5.55 1.34 13.53
N HIS A 56 4.54 0.49 13.36
CA HIS A 56 3.86 -0.19 14.46
C HIS A 56 3.96 -1.69 14.25
N PRO A 57 4.45 -2.45 15.24
CA PRO A 57 4.46 -3.90 15.17
C PRO A 57 3.02 -4.42 15.11
N GLU A 58 2.62 -4.94 13.96
CA GLU A 58 1.39 -5.71 13.82
C GLU A 58 1.56 -7.03 14.60
N PHE A 59 0.86 -7.13 15.74
CA PHE A 59 0.78 -8.26 16.69
C PHE A 59 1.95 -8.47 17.66
N LEU A 60 1.73 -8.10 18.94
CA LEU A 60 2.42 -8.73 20.06
C LEU A 60 1.78 -10.10 20.36
N MET A 61 2.12 -11.14 19.59
CA MET A 61 1.81 -12.52 20.01
C MET A 61 2.91 -13.01 20.96
N ASP A 62 2.72 -12.76 22.25
CA ASP A 62 3.66 -13.03 23.36
C ASP A 62 3.91 -14.53 23.65
N TYR A 63 3.75 -15.42 22.67
CA TYR A 63 3.85 -16.87 22.88
C TYR A 63 4.57 -17.65 21.77
N ILE A 64 4.83 -17.07 20.59
CA ILE A 64 5.53 -17.77 19.50
C ILE A 64 6.45 -16.77 18.79
N GLU A 65 7.75 -17.07 18.68
CA GLU A 65 8.72 -16.34 17.85
C GLU A 65 8.36 -16.50 16.36
N ILE A 66 7.30 -15.82 15.92
CA ILE A 66 7.03 -15.59 14.50
C ILE A 66 7.46 -14.16 14.26
N SER A 67 8.49 -13.98 13.44
CA SER A 67 8.99 -12.65 13.08
C SER A 67 7.82 -11.75 12.68
N ASN A 68 7.61 -10.68 13.44
CA ASN A 68 6.62 -9.65 13.15
C ASN A 68 6.75 -9.23 11.68
N SER A 69 5.69 -9.38 10.91
CA SER A 69 5.67 -8.96 9.51
C SER A 69 5.06 -7.58 9.45
N GLU A 70 5.83 -6.56 9.82
CA GLU A 70 5.47 -5.18 9.47
C GLU A 70 5.44 -5.07 7.95
N VAL A 71 4.33 -4.58 7.39
CA VAL A 71 4.29 -4.28 5.96
C VAL A 71 5.04 -2.96 5.77
N GLU A 72 6.35 -3.05 5.55
CA GLU A 72 7.19 -1.87 5.33
C GLU A 72 6.64 -0.96 4.23
N LEU A 73 6.85 0.36 4.42
CA LEU A 73 6.68 1.36 3.38
C LEU A 73 7.39 0.88 2.11
N SER A 74 6.64 0.77 1.01
CA SER A 74 7.20 0.30 -0.26
C SER A 74 6.80 1.21 -1.41
N ILE A 75 7.79 1.54 -2.23
CA ILE A 75 7.60 2.30 -3.47
C ILE A 75 8.24 1.51 -4.60
N TYR A 76 7.47 1.21 -5.65
CA TYR A 76 7.98 0.51 -6.82
C TYR A 76 7.33 0.97 -8.12
N GLY A 77 8.08 0.83 -9.21
CA GLY A 77 7.62 1.02 -10.57
C GLY A 77 7.33 -0.31 -11.26
N LYS A 78 6.33 -0.34 -12.14
CA LYS A 78 6.04 -1.48 -13.02
C LYS A 78 5.86 -1.01 -14.45
N ILE A 79 6.46 -1.77 -15.38
CA ILE A 79 6.31 -1.60 -16.82
C ILE A 79 5.68 -2.87 -17.36
N THR A 80 4.66 -2.73 -18.20
CA THR A 80 4.01 -3.83 -18.91
C THR A 80 3.99 -3.54 -20.40
N TRP A 81 4.31 -4.53 -21.21
CA TRP A 81 4.21 -4.43 -22.66
C TRP A 81 3.57 -5.70 -23.22
N HIS A 82 2.76 -5.55 -24.26
CA HIS A 82 2.15 -6.65 -25.00
C HIS A 82 2.62 -6.58 -26.46
N LEU A 83 2.90 -7.74 -27.06
CA LEU A 83 3.26 -7.90 -28.47
C LEU A 83 2.03 -8.13 -29.34
#